data_AF-A0A6J8D8N9-F1
#
_entry.id   AF-A0A6J8D8N9-F1
#
_cell.length_a   1.000
_cell.length_b   1.000
_cell.length_c   1.000
_cell.angle_alpha   90.00
_cell.angle_beta   90.00
_cell.angle_gamma   90.00
#
_symmetry.space_group_name_H-M   'P 1'
#
loop_
_entity.id
_entity.type
_entity.pdbx_description
1 polymer ?
#
loop_
_entity_poly.entity_id
_entity_poly.type
_entity_poly.pdbx_seq_one_letter_code
_entity_poly.pdbx_strand_id
1 'polypeptide(L)'
;MDIIGIMVWYLANCLGRKWTTFMLFLIGGSMGIVVGIIQFIDLSDKDELVNGFALASKLCVSSGWSALMILTSELYPTVVRNIGYGINNAVARSGAMVAPQLVFASEKIDGLSYLSFAGMMFLSAVLVVTLPETNKTALKDTMDITISQKKSDKQSITNPGYEKEDYGTID
;
A
#
# COMPACT_ATOMS: atom_id res chain seq x y z
N MET A 1 -3.72 13.28 -12.49
CA MET A 1 -3.81 12.26 -11.40
C MET A 1 -4.71 12.75 -10.25
N ASP A 2 -5.37 13.89 -10.44
CA ASP A 2 -5.91 14.71 -9.37
C ASP A 2 -7.36 14.36 -9.03
N ILE A 3 -8.16 13.95 -10.02
CA ILE A 3 -9.56 13.53 -9.82
C ILE A 3 -9.63 12.23 -9.00
N ILE A 4 -8.75 11.27 -9.30
CA ILE A 4 -8.67 9.99 -8.58
C ILE A 4 -8.21 10.21 -7.14
N GLY A 5 -7.22 11.10 -6.93
CA GLY A 5 -6.74 11.47 -5.61
C GLY A 5 -7.80 12.15 -4.75
N ILE A 6 -8.55 13.11 -5.31
CA ILE A 6 -9.66 13.80 -4.62
C ILE A 6 -10.79 12.84 -4.28
N MET A 7 -11.14 11.94 -5.21
CA MET A 7 -12.20 10.95 -4.99
C MET A 7 -11.80 9.95 -3.89
N VAL A 8 -10.56 9.45 -3.91
CA VAL A 8 -10.03 8.56 -2.87
C VAL A 8 -9.94 9.26 -1.52
N TRP A 9 -9.50 10.53 -1.50
CA TRP A 9 -9.47 11.34 -0.28
C TRP A 9 -10.87 11.50 0.31
N TYR A 10 -11.87 11.80 -0.53
CA TYR A 10 -13.27 11.92 -0.12
C TYR A 10 -13.85 10.59 0.42
N LEU A 11 -13.61 9.48 -0.28
CA LEU A 11 -14.03 8.14 0.17
C LEU A 11 -13.36 7.74 1.48
N ALA A 12 -12.05 7.99 1.62
CA ALA A 12 -11.27 7.69 2.82
C ALA A 12 -11.77 8.46 4.05
N ASN A 13 -12.34 9.65 3.85
CA ASN A 13 -12.83 10.52 4.93
C ASN A 13 -14.21 10.09 5.47
N CYS A 14 -15.04 9.39 4.68
CA CYS A 14 -16.40 9.02 5.09
C CYS A 14 -16.52 7.65 5.77
N LEU A 15 -15.65 6.67 5.46
CA LEU A 15 -15.90 5.25 5.81
C LEU A 15 -14.73 4.53 6.51
N GLY A 16 -13.65 5.24 6.84
CA GLY A 16 -12.45 4.64 7.40
C GLY A 16 -11.55 4.02 6.33
N ARG A 17 -10.24 4.32 6.41
CA ARG A 17 -9.24 4.06 5.35
C ARG A 17 -9.03 2.58 4.97
N LYS A 18 -9.31 1.65 5.87
CA LYS A 18 -9.18 0.21 5.60
C LYS A 18 -10.38 -0.35 4.85
N TRP A 19 -11.58 0.03 5.28
CA TRP A 19 -12.83 -0.41 4.67
C TRP A 19 -12.94 0.06 3.23
N THR A 20 -12.53 1.29 2.93
CA THR A 20 -12.50 1.79 1.55
C THR A 20 -11.55 0.99 0.67
N THR A 21 -10.33 0.71 1.14
CA THR A 21 -9.34 -0.06 0.39
C THR A 21 -9.80 -1.50 0.15
N PHE A 22 -10.39 -2.13 1.17
CA PHE A 22 -10.96 -3.48 1.05
C PHE A 22 -12.13 -3.54 0.05
N MET A 23 -13.07 -2.60 0.15
CA MET A 23 -14.23 -2.53 -0.75
C MET A 23 -13.79 -2.26 -2.19
N LEU A 24 -12.81 -1.40 -2.42
CA LEU A 24 -12.27 -1.13 -3.76
C LEU A 24 -11.63 -2.37 -4.40
N PHE A 25 -10.87 -3.16 -3.64
CA PHE A 25 -10.28 -4.39 -4.16
C PHE A 25 -11.31 -5.50 -4.37
N LEU A 26 -12.34 -5.59 -3.52
CA LEU A 26 -13.45 -6.54 -3.75
C LEU A 26 -14.26 -6.17 -4.99
N ILE A 27 -14.64 -4.90 -5.15
CA ILE A 27 -15.40 -4.44 -6.32
C ILE A 27 -14.56 -4.63 -7.59
N GLY A 28 -13.29 -4.19 -7.59
CA GLY A 28 -12.38 -4.35 -8.72
C GLY A 28 -12.11 -5.82 -9.08
N GLY A 29 -11.96 -6.68 -8.07
CA GLY A 29 -11.80 -8.12 -8.23
C GLY A 29 -13.05 -8.79 -8.79
N SER A 30 -14.25 -8.42 -8.29
CA SER A 30 -15.51 -8.94 -8.82
C SER A 30 -15.73 -8.58 -10.29
N MET A 31 -15.43 -7.34 -10.68
CA MET A 31 -15.48 -6.90 -12.08
C MET A 31 -14.47 -7.67 -12.95
N GLY A 32 -13.28 -7.96 -12.42
CA GLY A 32 -12.27 -8.78 -13.10
C GLY A 32 -12.72 -10.23 -13.32
N ILE A 33 -13.40 -10.84 -12.34
CA ILE A 33 -14.01 -12.18 -12.48
C ILE A 33 -15.10 -12.16 -13.55
N VAL A 34 -15.98 -11.14 -13.53
CA VAL A 34 -17.05 -11.00 -14.52
C VAL A 34 -16.48 -10.93 -15.93
N VAL A 35 -15.41 -10.15 -16.16
CA VAL A 35 -14.70 -10.11 -17.44
C VAL A 35 -14.13 -11.48 -17.80
N GLY A 36 -13.52 -12.18 -16.84
CA GLY A 36 -13.01 -13.53 -17.05
C GLY A 36 -14.10 -14.51 -17.51
N ILE A 37 -15.29 -14.46 -16.91
CA ILE A 37 -16.43 -15.31 -17.28
C ILE A 37 -17.01 -14.92 -18.65
N ILE A 38 -17.11 -13.61 -18.95
CA ILE A 38 -17.58 -13.14 -20.25
C ILE A 38 -16.65 -13.61 -21.38
N GLN A 39 -15.33 -13.68 -21.14
CA GLN A 39 -14.39 -14.23 -22.12
C GLN A 39 -14.61 -15.73 -22.40
N PHE A 40 -15.21 -16.48 -21.48
CA PHE A 40 -15.57 -17.90 -21.70
C PHE A 40 -16.89 -18.09 -22.45
N ILE A 41 -17.76 -17.07 -22.50
CA ILE A 41 -19.07 -17.16 -23.16
C ILE A 41 -19.01 -16.30 -24.41
N ASP A 42 -18.96 -16.95 -25.57
CA ASP A 42 -18.86 -16.26 -26.86
C ASP A 42 -20.17 -15.51 -27.18
N LEU A 43 -20.22 -14.22 -26.81
CA LEU A 43 -21.28 -13.27 -27.16
C LEU A 43 -20.79 -12.30 -28.24
N SER A 44 -21.71 -11.89 -29.12
CA SER A 44 -21.43 -11.09 -30.32
C SER A 44 -20.93 -9.66 -30.06
N ASP A 45 -21.18 -9.09 -28.87
CA ASP A 45 -20.78 -7.72 -28.46
C ASP A 45 -19.80 -7.72 -27.27
N LYS A 46 -18.86 -8.68 -27.24
CA LYS A 46 -17.96 -8.89 -26.09
C LYS A 46 -16.92 -7.79 -25.88
N ASP A 47 -16.37 -7.21 -26.95
CA ASP A 47 -15.17 -6.35 -26.84
C ASP A 47 -15.43 -5.02 -26.15
N GLU A 48 -16.56 -4.37 -26.43
CA GLU A 48 -16.91 -3.08 -25.82
C GLU A 48 -17.22 -3.24 -24.32
N LEU A 49 -17.98 -4.27 -23.97
CA LEU A 49 -18.31 -4.61 -22.58
C LEU A 49 -17.04 -5.00 -21.80
N VAL A 50 -16.20 -5.87 -22.36
CA VAL A 50 -14.93 -6.28 -21.75
C VAL A 50 -14.03 -5.07 -21.51
N ASN A 51 -13.90 -4.16 -22.47
CA ASN A 51 -13.07 -2.98 -22.30
C ASN A 51 -13.62 -2.03 -21.22
N GLY A 52 -14.95 -1.82 -21.18
CA GLY A 52 -15.61 -1.01 -20.15
C GLY A 52 -15.38 -1.56 -18.74
N PHE A 53 -15.61 -2.86 -18.53
CA PHE A 53 -15.41 -3.51 -17.24
C PHE A 53 -13.93 -3.63 -16.85
N ALA A 54 -13.03 -3.89 -17.82
CA ALA A 54 -11.59 -3.93 -17.58
C ALA A 54 -11.06 -2.55 -17.14
N LEU A 55 -11.53 -1.47 -17.76
CA LEU A 55 -11.21 -0.10 -17.34
C LEU A 55 -11.75 0.19 -15.95
N ALA A 56 -12.99 -0.20 -15.64
CA ALA A 56 -13.56 -0.04 -14.30
C ALA A 56 -12.71 -0.75 -13.23
N SER A 57 -12.25 -1.99 -13.49
CA SER A 57 -11.35 -2.72 -12.60
C SER A 57 -10.01 -1.98 -12.43
N LYS A 58 -9.38 -1.54 -13.53
CA LYS A 58 -8.12 -0.77 -13.51
C LYS A 58 -8.22 0.52 -12.69
N LEU A 59 -9.35 1.22 -12.75
CA LEU A 59 -9.62 2.41 -11.96
C LEU A 59 -9.74 2.09 -10.46
N CYS A 60 -10.38 0.97 -10.12
CA CYS A 60 -10.45 0.48 -8.73
C CYS A 60 -9.06 0.16 -8.18
N VAL A 61 -8.22 -0.54 -8.96
CA VAL A 61 -6.83 -0.87 -8.58
C VAL A 61 -6.01 0.40 -8.34
N SER A 62 -6.10 1.36 -9.26
CA SER A 62 -5.36 2.64 -9.18
C SER A 62 -5.78 3.47 -7.96
N SER A 63 -7.09 3.49 -7.67
CA SER A 63 -7.65 4.15 -6.49
C SER A 63 -7.17 3.47 -5.20
N GLY A 64 -7.21 2.13 -5.15
CA GLY A 64 -6.72 1.34 -4.02
C GLY A 64 -5.22 1.52 -3.77
N TRP A 65 -4.42 1.58 -4.83
CA TRP A 65 -2.99 1.89 -4.75
C TRP A 65 -2.74 3.26 -4.10
N SER A 66 -3.49 4.27 -4.53
CA SER A 66 -3.39 5.63 -3.98
C SER A 66 -3.76 5.66 -2.49
N ALA A 67 -4.81 4.95 -2.08
CA ALA A 67 -5.21 4.82 -0.67
C ALA A 67 -4.13 4.14 0.18
N LEU A 68 -3.51 3.07 -0.33
CA LEU A 68 -2.40 2.37 0.32
C LEU A 68 -1.15 3.24 0.46
N MET A 69 -0.88 4.10 -0.52
CA MET A 69 0.23 5.05 -0.46
C MET A 69 0.03 6.07 0.65
N ILE A 70 -1.19 6.60 0.78
CA ILE A 70 -1.58 7.51 1.88
C ILE A 70 -1.45 6.76 3.22
N LEU A 71 -1.90 5.51 3.30
CA LEU A 71 -1.73 4.65 4.48
C LEU A 71 -0.29 4.48 4.90
N THR A 72 0.58 4.18 3.95
CA THR A 72 2.01 4.01 4.18
C THR A 72 2.66 5.33 4.61
N SER A 73 2.23 6.45 4.04
CA SER A 73 2.81 7.76 4.34
C SER A 73 2.51 8.28 5.74
N GLU A 74 1.38 7.86 6.33
CA GLU A 74 0.98 8.24 7.68
C GLU A 74 1.52 7.30 8.75
N LEU A 75 1.72 6.02 8.41
CA LEU A 75 2.19 5.02 9.36
C LEU A 75 3.73 4.97 9.47
N TYR A 76 4.45 5.35 8.42
CA TYR A 76 5.89 5.14 8.33
C TYR A 76 6.71 6.41 8.05
N PRO A 77 7.85 6.61 8.75
CA PRO A 77 8.79 7.68 8.45
C PRO A 77 9.42 7.49 7.06
N THR A 78 9.91 8.58 6.48
CA THR A 78 10.34 8.72 5.08
C THR A 78 11.30 7.63 4.58
N VAL A 79 12.12 7.07 5.48
CA VAL A 79 13.10 6.01 5.16
C VAL A 79 12.43 4.69 4.77
N VAL A 80 11.42 4.25 5.53
CA VAL A 80 10.72 2.97 5.27
C VAL A 80 9.89 3.06 3.99
N ARG A 81 9.32 4.24 3.72
CA ARG A 81 8.58 4.51 2.49
C ARG A 81 9.46 4.33 1.24
N ASN A 82 10.69 4.83 1.26
CA ASN A 82 11.59 4.75 0.11
C ASN A 82 12.00 3.30 -0.20
N ILE A 83 12.23 2.50 0.84
CA ILE A 83 12.52 1.06 0.72
C ILE A 83 11.30 0.31 0.15
N GLY A 84 10.09 0.63 0.64
CA GLY A 84 8.85 0.05 0.12
C GLY A 84 8.64 0.30 -1.37
N TYR A 85 8.89 1.53 -1.85
CA TYR A 85 8.88 1.83 -3.29
C TYR A 85 9.93 1.04 -4.07
N GLY A 86 11.12 0.83 -3.50
CA GLY A 86 12.17 0.01 -4.11
C GLY A 86 11.73 -1.45 -4.30
N ILE A 87 11.19 -2.07 -3.25
CA ILE A 87 10.68 -3.45 -3.28
C ILE A 87 9.52 -3.56 -4.26
N ASN A 88 8.58 -2.60 -4.25
CA ASN A 88 7.48 -2.59 -5.20
C ASN A 88 7.96 -2.57 -6.67
N ASN A 89 8.99 -1.78 -6.99
CA ASN A 89 9.56 -1.77 -8.33
C ASN A 89 10.22 -3.11 -8.71
N ALA A 90 10.88 -3.77 -7.76
CA ALA A 90 11.44 -5.10 -7.99
C ALA A 90 10.35 -6.16 -8.26
N VAL A 91 9.25 -6.12 -7.49
CA VAL A 91 8.07 -6.98 -7.70
C VAL A 91 7.39 -6.66 -9.03
N ALA A 92 7.24 -5.38 -9.39
CA ALA A 92 6.66 -4.96 -10.66
C ALA A 92 7.46 -5.48 -11.86
N ARG A 93 8.80 -5.45 -11.80
CA ARG A 93 9.65 -6.08 -12.83
C ARG A 93 9.45 -7.59 -12.90
N SER A 94 9.36 -8.25 -11.76
CA SER A 94 9.09 -9.69 -11.72
C SER A 94 7.73 -10.01 -12.35
N GLY A 95 6.70 -9.21 -12.07
CA GLY A 95 5.39 -9.31 -12.72
C GLY A 95 5.45 -9.07 -14.22
N ALA A 96 6.25 -8.11 -14.70
CA ALA A 96 6.44 -7.86 -16.13
C ALA A 96 7.12 -9.04 -16.85
N MET A 97 8.00 -9.80 -16.17
CA MET A 97 8.57 -11.04 -16.73
C MET A 97 7.55 -12.17 -16.84
N VAL A 98 6.58 -12.22 -15.91
CA VAL A 98 5.49 -13.22 -15.92
C VAL A 98 4.38 -12.85 -16.90
N ALA A 99 4.21 -11.56 -17.21
CA ALA A 99 3.18 -11.07 -18.13
C ALA A 99 3.12 -11.79 -19.50
N PRO A 100 4.23 -11.97 -20.26
CA PRO A 100 4.17 -12.68 -21.54
C PRO A 100 3.77 -14.15 -21.38
N GLN A 101 4.17 -14.81 -20.30
CA GLN A 101 3.78 -16.21 -20.03
C GLN A 101 2.27 -16.35 -19.84
N LEU A 102 1.65 -15.39 -19.16
CA LEU A 102 0.19 -15.36 -19.00
C LEU A 102 -0.52 -15.12 -20.34
N VAL A 103 0.01 -14.26 -21.20
CA VAL A 103 -0.56 -14.02 -22.55
C VAL A 103 -0.51 -15.29 -23.40
N PHE A 104 0.63 -15.99 -23.44
CA PHE A 104 0.73 -17.28 -24.14
C PHE A 104 -0.22 -18.34 -23.57
N ALA A 105 -0.44 -18.34 -22.26
CA ALA A 105 -1.40 -19.25 -21.64
C ALA A 105 -2.86 -18.87 -21.98
N SER A 106 -3.15 -17.57 -22.15
CA SER A 106 -4.49 -17.11 -22.55
C SER A 106 -4.87 -17.45 -23.99
N GLU A 107 -3.90 -17.69 -24.88
CA GLU A 107 -4.18 -18.22 -26.22
C GLU A 107 -4.70 -19.66 -26.20
N LYS A 108 -4.42 -20.42 -25.13
CA LYS A 108 -4.93 -21.79 -24.95
C LYS A 108 -6.21 -21.86 -24.12
N ILE A 109 -6.38 -20.92 -23.20
CA ILE A 109 -7.53 -20.85 -22.28
C ILE A 109 -7.96 -19.38 -22.23
N ASP A 110 -9.05 -19.07 -22.92
CA ASP A 110 -9.62 -17.73 -22.93
C ASP A 110 -9.91 -17.25 -21.50
N GLY A 111 -9.58 -15.99 -21.19
CA GLY A 111 -9.86 -15.40 -19.88
C GLY A 111 -8.88 -15.74 -18.74
N LEU A 112 -7.89 -16.63 -18.93
CA LEU A 112 -6.98 -17.07 -17.86
C LEU A 112 -6.20 -15.91 -17.22
N SER A 113 -5.71 -14.98 -18.03
CA SER A 113 -4.98 -13.79 -17.57
C SER A 113 -5.85 -12.93 -16.65
N TYR A 114 -7.11 -12.68 -17.03
CA TYR A 114 -8.04 -11.89 -16.23
C TYR A 114 -8.35 -12.54 -14.88
N LEU A 115 -8.52 -13.88 -14.87
CA LEU A 115 -8.78 -14.63 -13.64
C LEU A 115 -7.59 -14.60 -12.68
N SER A 116 -6.35 -14.67 -13.21
CA SER A 116 -5.14 -14.55 -12.39
C SER A 116 -5.05 -13.19 -11.69
N PHE A 117 -5.33 -12.09 -12.41
CA PHE A 117 -5.37 -10.75 -11.86
C PHE A 117 -6.46 -10.59 -10.80
N ALA A 118 -7.66 -11.14 -11.04
CA ALA A 118 -8.72 -11.15 -10.04
C ALA A 118 -8.29 -11.92 -8.79
N GLY A 119 -7.64 -13.09 -8.92
CA GLY A 119 -7.11 -13.84 -7.79
C GLY A 119 -6.11 -13.03 -6.95
N MET A 120 -5.20 -12.30 -7.60
CA MET A 120 -4.26 -11.40 -6.92
C MET A 120 -4.98 -10.23 -6.20
N MET A 121 -6.07 -9.70 -6.76
CA MET A 121 -6.91 -8.69 -6.12
C MET A 121 -7.55 -9.22 -4.83
N PHE A 122 -8.12 -10.43 -4.86
CA PHE A 122 -8.72 -11.05 -3.68
C PHE A 122 -7.68 -11.34 -2.60
N LEU A 123 -6.50 -11.84 -3.00
CA LEU A 123 -5.39 -12.06 -2.06
C LEU A 123 -4.98 -10.73 -1.39
N SER A 124 -4.88 -9.64 -2.16
CA SER A 124 -4.63 -8.31 -1.62
C SER A 124 -5.73 -7.87 -0.65
N ALA A 125 -7.01 -8.07 -0.99
CA ALA A 125 -8.14 -7.74 -0.13
C ALA A 125 -8.08 -8.50 1.22
N VAL A 126 -7.75 -9.80 1.19
CA VAL A 126 -7.57 -10.63 2.39
C VAL A 126 -6.38 -10.14 3.21
N LEU A 127 -5.26 -9.78 2.57
CA LEU A 127 -4.11 -9.18 3.26
C LEU A 127 -4.48 -7.87 3.97
N VAL A 128 -5.28 -7.02 3.33
CA VAL A 128 -5.78 -5.75 3.93
C VAL A 128 -6.66 -6.01 5.15
N VAL A 129 -7.45 -7.10 5.16
CA VAL A 129 -8.23 -7.51 6.33
C VAL A 129 -7.35 -8.09 7.43
N THR A 130 -6.33 -8.87 7.04
CA THR A 130 -5.38 -9.54 7.95
C THR A 130 -4.45 -8.54 8.63
N LEU A 131 -4.14 -7.42 7.98
CA LEU A 131 -3.53 -6.29 8.66
C LEU A 131 -4.48 -5.83 9.79
N PRO A 132 -4.09 -5.90 11.08
CA PRO A 132 -4.93 -5.36 12.15
C PRO A 132 -5.29 -3.92 11.82
N GLU A 133 -6.53 -3.50 12.13
CA GLU A 133 -6.92 -2.11 11.87
C GLU A 133 -5.86 -1.18 12.43
N THR A 134 -5.49 -0.17 11.62
CA THR A 134 -4.71 0.99 12.06
C THR A 134 -5.17 1.33 13.45
N ASN A 135 -4.32 0.94 14.38
CA ASN A 135 -4.59 0.88 15.79
C ASN A 135 -5.23 2.21 16.18
N LYS A 136 -6.21 2.19 17.08
CA LYS A 136 -6.77 3.36 17.74
C LYS A 136 -5.72 4.10 18.61
N THR A 137 -4.46 4.06 18.23
CA THR A 137 -3.39 4.98 18.58
C THR A 137 -3.18 5.80 17.31
N ALA A 138 -3.88 6.92 17.15
CA ALA A 138 -3.32 8.16 17.66
C ALA A 138 -1.80 8.08 17.68
N LEU A 139 -1.15 8.79 16.77
CA LEU A 139 0.24 9.20 16.93
C LEU A 139 0.34 10.18 18.13
N LYS A 140 -0.11 9.74 19.31
CA LYS A 140 0.29 10.25 20.62
C LYS A 140 1.39 9.30 21.07
N ASP A 141 2.58 9.86 21.26
CA ASP A 141 3.64 9.36 22.16
C ASP A 141 4.68 8.35 21.66
N THR A 142 5.18 8.43 20.42
CA THR A 142 6.50 7.77 20.13
C THR A 142 7.53 8.67 19.45
N MET A 143 7.17 9.86 18.96
CA MET A 143 8.19 10.87 18.64
C MET A 143 8.90 11.39 19.89
N ASP A 144 8.31 11.24 21.07
CA ASP A 144 8.97 11.62 22.33
C ASP A 144 10.13 10.68 22.72
N ILE A 145 10.16 9.44 22.23
CA ILE A 145 11.27 8.53 22.54
C ILE A 145 12.51 8.92 21.71
N THR A 146 12.34 9.28 20.44
CA THR A 146 13.49 9.64 19.58
C THR A 146 14.07 11.01 19.94
N ILE A 147 13.23 11.96 20.38
CA ILE A 147 13.72 13.27 20.82
C ILE A 147 14.36 13.17 22.22
N SER A 148 13.83 12.35 23.12
CA SER A 148 14.41 12.16 24.46
C SER A 148 15.72 11.36 24.43
N GLN A 149 15.85 10.35 23.56
CA GLN A 149 17.11 9.60 23.37
C GLN A 149 18.18 10.44 22.68
N LYS A 150 17.82 11.24 21.65
CA LYS A 150 18.79 12.11 20.97
C LYS A 150 19.24 13.29 21.84
N LYS A 151 18.46 13.70 22.84
CA LYS A 151 18.84 14.73 23.82
C LYS A 151 19.72 14.15 24.93
N SER A 152 19.50 12.91 25.38
CA SER A 152 20.40 12.24 26.33
C SER A 152 21.77 11.91 25.74
N ASP A 153 21.83 11.43 24.49
CA ASP A 153 23.09 11.02 23.83
C ASP A 153 23.97 12.21 23.39
N LYS A 154 23.38 13.37 23.06
CA LYS A 154 24.17 14.59 22.78
C LYS A 154 24.64 15.31 24.05
N GLN A 155 23.94 15.15 25.17
CA GLN A 155 24.29 15.85 26.42
C GLN A 155 25.37 15.12 27.23
N SER A 156 25.52 13.80 27.06
CA SER A 156 26.63 13.01 27.62
C SER A 156 27.98 13.24 26.94
N ILE A 157 28.01 13.67 25.68
CA ILE A 157 29.26 13.91 24.94
C ILE A 157 29.72 15.38 25.03
N THR A 158 28.85 16.32 25.44
CA THR A 158 29.16 17.76 25.41
C THR A 158 29.45 18.39 26.78
N ASN A 159 29.51 17.63 27.89
CA ASN A 159 29.91 18.15 29.21
C ASN A 159 30.82 17.18 30.00
N PRO A 160 32.15 17.19 29.77
CA PRO A 160 33.11 16.79 30.77
C PRO A 160 33.55 18.03 31.56
N GLY A 161 32.92 18.23 32.71
CA GLY A 161 33.21 19.23 33.72
C GLY A 161 31.97 19.20 34.61
N TYR A 162 32.01 18.79 35.87
CA TYR A 162 32.89 19.26 36.93
C TYR A 162 32.98 18.19 38.03
N GLU A 163 34.19 17.75 38.40
CA GLU A 163 34.43 17.20 39.74
C GLU A 163 35.30 18.24 40.46
N LYS A 164 34.68 19.01 41.35
CA LYS A 164 35.38 19.89 42.29
C LYS A 164 35.77 19.03 43.50
N GLU A 165 37.00 18.55 43.53
CA GLU A 165 37.61 18.07 44.77
C GLU A 165 38.28 19.26 45.47
N ASP A 166 37.61 19.73 46.51
CA ASP A 166 38.08 20.71 47.48
C ASP A 166 38.95 19.97 48.50
N TYR A 167 40.28 20.13 48.42
CA TYR A 167 41.19 19.84 49.54
C TYR A 167 42.01 21.09 49.81
N GLY A 168 41.68 21.73 50.94
CA GLY A 168 42.29 22.97 51.40
C GLY A 168 43.79 22.85 51.65
N THR A 169 44.46 23.99 51.44
CA THR A 169 45.73 24.41 52.04
C THR A 169 45.80 24.11 53.52
N ILE A 170 46.84 23.40 53.99
CA ILE A 170 47.58 23.63 55.24
C ILE A 170 49.01 23.04 55.07
N ASP A 171 49.99 23.95 55.10
CA ASP A 171 51.44 23.86 55.42
C ASP A 171 52.43 23.07 54.54
#